data_AF-A0A1M5F3I6-F1
#
_entry.id   AF-A0A1M5F3I6-F1
#
_cell.length_a   1.000
_cell.length_b   1.000
_cell.length_c   1.000
_cell.angle_alpha   90.00
_cell.angle_beta   90.00
_cell.angle_gamma   90.00
#
_symmetry.space_group_name_H-M   'P 1'
#
loop_
_entity.id
_entity.type
_entity.pdbx_description
1 polymer ?
#
loop_
_entity_poly.entity_id
_entity_poly.type
_entity_poly.pdbx_seq_one_letter_code
_entity_poly.pdbx_strand_id
1 'polypeptide(L)' 'MAHIGIDVSKQKLDCLWVRDLDKGKVKTKAFPNRHPNYPGL' A
#
# COMPACT_ATOMS: atom_id res chain seq x y z
N MET A 1 -4.87 10.59 14.66
CA MET A 1 -5.28 9.26 14.18
C MET A 1 -4.74 9.10 12.77
N ALA A 2 -4.02 8.01 12.45
CA ALA A 2 -3.56 7.78 11.08
C ALA A 2 -4.60 6.93 10.33
N HIS A 3 -4.99 7.35 9.12
CA HIS A 3 -5.90 6.59 8.26
C HIS A 3 -5.09 5.84 7.20
N ILE A 4 -5.17 4.51 7.23
CA ILE A 4 -4.47 3.63 6.30
C ILE A 4 -5.51 2.77 5.58
N GLY A 5 -5.50 2.82 4.25
CA GLY A 5 -6.23 1.90 3.39
C GLY A 5 -5.29 0.82 2.87
N ILE A 6 -5.73 -0.43 2.91
CA ILE A 6 -4.99 -1.57 2.38
C ILE A 6 -5.91 -2.27 1.37
N ASP A 7 -5.45 -2.40 0.13
CA ASP A 7 -6.10 -3.16 -0.92
C ASP A 7 -5.24 -4.38 -1.27
N VAL A 8 -5.86 -5.56 -1.26
CA VAL A 8 -5.18 -6.85 -1.39
C VAL A 8 -5.72 -7.57 -2.61
N SER A 9 -4.82 -7.87 -3.54
CA SER A 9 -5.15 -8.63 -4.76
C SER A 9 -4.23 -9.84 -4.91
N LYS A 10 -4.49 -10.68 -5.92
CA LYS A 10 -3.68 -11.87 -6.22
C LYS A 10 -2.22 -11.55 -6.58
N GLN A 11 -1.96 -10.39 -7.17
CA GLN A 11 -0.64 -10.05 -7.72
C GLN A 11 0.09 -8.96 -6.94
N LYS A 12 -0.64 -8.13 -6.19
CA LYS A 12 -0.09 -6.98 -5.48
C LYS A 12 -0.86 -6.63 -4.21
N LEU A 13 -0.17 -5.93 -3.33
CA LEU A 13 -0.67 -5.27 -2.14
C LEU A 13 -0.50 -3.75 -2.31
N ASP A 14 -1.60 -3.02 -2.38
CA ASP A 14 -1.60 -1.56 -2.48
C ASP A 14 -1.87 -0.95 -1.11
N CYS A 15 -0.97 -0.08 -0.66
CA CYS A 15 -1.11 0.69 0.58
C CYS A 15 -1.34 2.15 0.27
N LEU A 16 -2.29 2.76 0.98
CA LEU A 16 -2.58 4.19 0.94
C LEU A 16 -2.55 4.74 2.38
N TRP A 17 -1.81 5.82 2.60
CA TRP A 17 -1.90 6.59 3.84
C TRP A 17 -2.40 8.01 3.55
N VAL A 18 -3.35 8.46 4.36
CA VAL A 18 -3.78 9.86 4.36
C VAL A 18 -2.84 10.65 5.26
N ARG A 19 -2.14 11.63 4.69
CA ARG A 19 -1.21 12.52 5.42
C ARG A 19 -1.89 13.77 5.93
N ASP A 20 -2.85 14.28 5.16
CA ASP A 20 -3.62 15.49 5.46
C ASP A 20 -5.00 15.32 4.81
N LEU A 21 -6.03 15.12 5.63
CA LEU A 21 -7.41 14.91 5.17
C LEU A 21 -7.97 16.17 4.51
N ASP A 22 -7.74 17.33 5.12
CA ASP A 22 -8.30 18.61 4.68
C ASP A 22 -7.71 19.05 3.34
N LYS A 23 -6.42 18.75 3.12
CA LYS A 23 -5.75 19.03 1.83
C LYS A 23 -5.81 17.87 0.84
N GLY A 24 -6.49 16.77 1.18
CA GLY A 24 -6.55 15.56 0.35
C GLY A 24 -5.18 14.95 0.04
N LYS A 25 -4.15 15.20 0.87
CA LYS A 25 -2.81 14.68 0.61
C LYS A 25 -2.74 13.23 1.03
N VAL A 26 -2.65 12.36 0.04
CA VAL A 26 -2.39 10.94 0.21
C VAL A 26 -0.99 10.61 -0.31
N LYS A 27 -0.41 9.51 0.18
CA LYS A 27 0.68 8.88 -0.57
C LYS A 27 0.44 7.37 -0.60
N THR A 28 0.70 6.81 -1.76
CA THR A 28 0.42 5.43 -2.11
C THR A 28 1.73 4.67 -2.29
N LYS A 29 1.68 3.36 -2.10
CA LYS A 29 2.77 2.46 -2.44
C LYS A 29 2.20 1.10 -2.81
N ALA A 30 2.53 0.64 -4.01
CA ALA A 30 2.22 -0.70 -4.48
C ALA A 30 3.40 -1.63 -4.19
N PHE A 31 3.12 -2.81 -3.69
CA PHE A 31 4.09 -3.87 -3.48
C PHE A 31 3.66 -5.10 -4.29
N PRO A 32 4.51 -5.66 -5.15
CA PRO A 32 4.22 -6.95 -5.76
C PRO A 32 4.22 -8.04 -4.68
N ASN A 33 3.30 -9.00 -4.79
CA ASN A 33 3.20 -10.09 -3.81
C ASN A 33 4.46 -10.97 -3.80
N ARG A 34 5.13 -11.08 -4.96
CA ARG A 34 6.38 -11.83 -5.09
C ARG A 34 7.55 -10.85 -5.12
N HIS A 35 8.23 -10.76 -3.99
CA HIS A 35 9.43 -9.93 -3.89
C HIS A 35 10.66 -10.72 -4.38
N PRO A 36 11.59 -10.13 -5.16
CA PRO A 36 12.78 -10.83 -5.67
C PRO A 36 13.63 -11.48 -4.57
N ASN A 37 13.64 -10.88 -3.38
CA ASN A 37 14.41 -11.39 -2.24
C ASN A 37 13.72 -12.55 -1.49
N TYR A 38 12.48 -12.90 -1.83
CA TYR A 38 11.72 -13.98 -1.22
C TYR A 38 11.10 -14.92 -2.28
N PRO A 39 11.93 -15.59 -3.12
CA PRO A 39 11.43 -16.34 -4.28
C PRO A 39 10.63 -17.61 -3.93
N GLY A 40 10.75 -18.11 -2.70
CA GLY A 40 10.15 -19.37 -2.22
C GLY A 40 8.92 -19.22 -1.32
N LEU A 41 8.37 -18.01 -1.20
CA LEU A 41 7.01 -17.77 -0.69
C LEU A 41 6.04 -17.61 -1.87
#